data_AF-W2NRL9-F1
#
_entry.id   AF-W2NRL9-F1
#
_cell.length_a   1.000
_cell.length_b   1.000
_cell.length_c   1.000
_cell.angle_alpha   90.00
_cell.angle_beta   90.00
_cell.angle_gamma   90.00
#
_symmetry.space_group_name_H-M   'P 1'
#
loop_
_entity.id
_entity.type
_entity.pdbx_description
1 polymer ?
#
loop_
_entity_poly.entity_id
_entity_poly.type
_entity_poly.pdbx_seq_one_letter_code
_entity_poly.pdbx_strand_id
1 'polypeptide(L)' 'WAFSLAFDGSTRLGMSYLDVRVRFGHDADIQNFHLLAIPLYQRHTDAYMLDVLVRFLDATIISWRDYVLAVSSDGAS' A
#
# COMPACT_ATOMS: atom_id res chain seq x y z
N TRP A 1 4.55 2.53 -18.18
CA TRP A 1 5.10 2.74 -16.83
C TRP A 1 4.43 1.73 -15.92
N ALA A 2 5.12 1.25 -14.89
CA ALA A 2 4.57 0.23 -13.99
C ALA A 2 5.20 0.40 -12.60
N PHE A 3 4.52 -0.08 -11.57
CA PHE A 3 4.95 0.12 -10.19
C PHE A 3 4.66 -1.10 -9.32
N SER A 4 5.37 -1.20 -8.19
CA SER A 4 5.05 -2.15 -7.12
C SER A 4 4.55 -1.40 -5.89
N LEU A 5 3.60 -2.01 -5.18
CA LEU A 5 3.10 -1.52 -3.90
C LEU A 5 3.72 -2.33 -2.78
N ALA A 6 4.16 -1.64 -1.73
CA ALA A 6 4.50 -2.27 -0.46
C ALA A 6 3.63 -1.67 0.62
N PHE A 7 3.03 -2.50 1.48
CA PHE A 7 2.22 -2.01 2.57
C PHE A 7 2.53 -2.72 3.88
N ASP A 8 2.33 -2.01 4.99
CA ASP A 8 2.56 -2.51 6.34
C ASP A 8 1.54 -1.88 7.32
N GLY A 9 1.13 -2.66 8.31
CA GLY A 9 0.30 -2.18 9.41
C GLY A 9 1.17 -1.59 10.51
N SER A 10 0.94 -0.33 10.86
CA SER A 10 1.73 0.38 11.87
C SER A 10 0.83 1.11 12.87
N THR A 11 1.37 1.40 14.06
CA THR A 11 0.62 2.02 15.16
C THR A 11 1.35 3.25 15.67
N ARG A 12 0.66 4.39 15.73
CA ARG A 12 1.20 5.65 16.25
C ARG A 12 0.14 6.34 17.08
N LEU A 13 0.51 6.70 18.32
CA LEU A 13 -0.36 7.40 19.27
C LEU A 13 -1.71 6.69 19.51
N GLY A 14 -1.69 5.35 19.56
CA GLY A 14 -2.89 4.53 19.78
C GLY A 14 -3.80 4.38 18.56
N MET A 15 -3.44 4.97 17.42
CA MET A 15 -4.14 4.81 16.15
C MET A 15 -3.34 3.91 15.22
N SER A 16 -4.01 2.92 14.68
CA SER A 16 -3.47 2.04 13.65
C SER A 16 -3.62 2.64 12.26
N TYR A 17 -2.65 2.43 11.40
CA TYR A 17 -2.69 2.82 10.00
C TYR A 17 -1.99 1.80 9.11
N LEU A 18 -2.41 1.80 7.84
CA LEU A 18 -1.75 1.12 6.75
C LEU A 18 -0.77 2.09 6.10
N ASP A 19 0.52 1.89 6.31
CA ASP A 19 1.59 2.55 5.55
C ASP A 19 1.61 1.93 4.15
N VAL A 20 1.52 2.76 3.12
CA VAL A 20 1.55 2.31 1.72
C VAL A 20 2.66 3.04 1.00
N ARG A 21 3.52 2.28 0.34
CA ARG A 21 4.62 2.78 -0.47
C ARG A 21 4.46 2.36 -1.92
N VAL A 22 4.76 3.29 -2.81
CA VAL A 22 4.83 3.04 -4.26
C VAL A 22 6.29 3.05 -4.68
N ARG A 23 6.68 2.05 -5.46
CA ARG A 23 8.02 1.95 -6.04
C ARG A 23 7.94 1.79 -7.54
N PHE A 24 8.76 2.52 -8.27
CA PHE A 24 8.80 2.46 -9.73
C PHE A 24 10.19 2.84 -10.23
N GLY A 25 10.53 2.36 -11.42
CA GLY A 25 11.79 2.72 -12.09
C GLY A 25 11.67 4.07 -12.79
N HIS A 26 12.67 4.93 -12.60
CA HIS A 26 12.82 6.20 -13.32
C HIS A 26 14.30 6.55 -13.46
N ASP A 27 14.76 6.89 -14.67
CA ASP A 27 16.16 7.24 -14.97
C ASP A 27 17.21 6.24 -14.43
N ALA A 28 16.97 4.94 -14.65
CA ALA A 28 17.80 3.83 -14.16
C ALA A 28 17.84 3.65 -12.62
N ASP A 29 17.09 4.45 -11.87
CA ASP A 29 16.95 4.33 -10.41
C ASP A 29 15.57 3.80 -10.01
N ILE A 30 15.49 3.18 -8.82
CA ILE A 30 14.22 2.81 -8.19
C ILE A 30 13.80 3.92 -7.24
N GLN A 31 12.68 4.55 -7.55
CA GLN A 31 12.03 5.51 -6.68
C GLN A 31 11.20 4.78 -5.63
N ASN A 32 11.13 5.31 -4.40
CA ASN A 32 10.38 4.71 -3.30
C ASN A 32 9.70 5.82 -2.48
N PHE A 33 8.41 6.04 -2.75
CA PHE A 33 7.63 7.09 -2.12
C PHE A 33 6.67 6.51 -1.09
N HIS A 34 6.59 7.14 0.08
CA HIS A 34 5.50 6.92 1.01
C HIS A 34 4.26 7.64 0.49
N LEU A 35 3.30 6.86 0.01
CA LEU A 35 2.12 7.35 -0.70
C LEU A 35 1.03 7.74 0.29
N LEU A 36 0.82 6.95 1.35
CA LEU A 36 -0.35 7.09 2.19
C LEU A 36 -0.23 6.39 3.55
N ALA A 37 -0.86 6.99 4.56
CA ALA A 37 -1.20 6.34 5.82
C ALA A 37 -2.73 6.25 5.94
N ILE A 38 -3.32 5.06 5.72
CA ILE A 38 -4.78 4.85 5.83
C ILE A 38 -5.13 4.43 7.25
N PRO A 39 -5.98 5.14 8.00
CA PRO A 39 -6.42 4.67 9.31
C PRO A 39 -7.05 3.28 9.26
N LEU A 40 -6.60 2.38 10.14
CA LEU A 40 -7.18 1.05 10.33
C LEU A 40 -8.03 1.06 11.61
N TYR A 41 -9.30 0.65 11.47
CA TYR A 41 -10.27 0.61 12.58
C TYR A 41 -10.55 -0.81 13.09
N GLN A 42 -9.96 -1.81 12.45
CA GLN A 42 -10.13 -3.23 12.77
C GLN A 42 -8.77 -3.88 12.99
N ARG A 43 -8.78 -5.13 13.46
CA ARG A 43 -7.56 -5.92 13.68
C ARG A 43 -6.74 -6.01 12.40
N HIS A 44 -5.41 -5.92 12.54
CA HIS A 44 -4.47 -6.01 11.43
C HIS A 44 -4.41 -7.46 10.95
N THR A 45 -5.25 -7.82 9.99
CA THR A 45 -5.10 -9.06 9.24
C THR A 45 -4.68 -8.72 7.83
N ASP A 46 -3.86 -9.57 7.20
CA ASP A 46 -3.39 -9.37 5.83
C ASP A 46 -4.56 -9.13 4.85
N ALA A 47 -5.63 -9.91 5.01
CA ALA A 47 -6.82 -9.80 4.17
C ALA A 47 -7.53 -8.45 4.35
N TYR A 48 -7.65 -7.94 5.59
CA TYR A 48 -8.28 -6.64 5.84
C TYR A 48 -7.42 -5.49 5.30
N MET A 49 -6.11 -5.55 5.51
CA MET A 49 -5.18 -4.53 5.01
C MET A 49 -5.18 -4.47 3.48
N LEU A 50 -5.22 -5.63 2.81
CA LEU A 50 -5.33 -5.69 1.36
C LEU A 50 -6.68 -5.14 0.86
N ASP A 51 -7.81 -5.47 1.50
CA ASP A 51 -9.12 -4.94 1.14
C ASP A 51 -9.17 -3.41 1.25
N VAL A 52 -8.62 -2.85 2.33
CA VAL A 52 -8.53 -1.40 2.54
C VAL A 52 -7.69 -0.74 1.43
N LEU A 53 -6.53 -1.30 1.09
CA LEU A 53 -5.70 -0.80 0.01
C LEU A 53 -6.44 -0.83 -1.34
N VAL A 54 -7.08 -1.95 -1.67
CA VAL A 54 -7.81 -2.12 -2.92
C VAL A 54 -8.95 -1.11 -3.04
N ARG A 55 -9.77 -0.97 -1.99
CA ARG A 55 -10.88 0.01 -1.96
C ARG A 55 -10.39 1.44 -2.13
N PHE A 56 -9.27 1.78 -1.49
CA PHE A 56 -8.68 3.11 -1.63
C PHE A 56 -8.22 3.38 -3.06
N LEU A 57 -7.51 2.43 -3.67
CA LEU A 57 -7.02 2.58 -5.04
C LEU A 57 -8.16 2.59 -6.06
N ASP A 58 -9.20 1.79 -5.85
CA ASP A 58 -10.41 1.79 -6.69
C ASP A 58 -11.12 3.14 -6.66
N ALA A 59 -11.16 3.79 -5.50
CA ALA A 59 -11.76 5.11 -5.33
C ALA A 59 -10.91 6.24 -5.91
N THR A 60 -9.59 6.07 -6.03
CA THR A 60 -8.66 7.15 -6.41
C THR A 60 -8.14 7.05 -7.83
N ILE A 61 -7.87 5.84 -8.33
CA ILE A 61 -7.22 5.62 -9.63
C ILE A 61 -7.82 4.36 -10.29
N ILE A 62 -8.87 4.52 -11.09
CA ILE A 62 -9.65 3.40 -11.67
C ILE A 62 -8.78 2.37 -12.42
N SER A 63 -7.71 2.80 -13.10
CA SER A 63 -6.82 1.95 -13.91
C SER A 63 -5.56 1.45 -13.19
N TRP A 64 -5.48 1.58 -11.85
CA TRP A 64 -4.26 1.22 -11.12
C TRP A 64 -3.79 -0.22 -11.36
N ARG A 65 -4.73 -1.15 -11.56
CA ARG A 65 -4.46 -2.58 -11.80
C ARG A 65 -3.70 -2.84 -13.09
N ASP A 66 -3.86 -1.98 -14.10
CA ASP A 66 -3.20 -2.16 -15.40
C ASP A 66 -1.68 -1.92 -15.32
N TYR A 67 -1.21 -1.33 -14.21
CA TYR A 67 0.17 -0.87 -14.04
C TYR A 67 0.88 -1.49 -12.83
N VAL A 68 0.21 -2.33 -12.03
CA VAL A 68 0.82 -2.99 -10.88
C VAL A 68 1.60 -4.23 -11.29
N LEU A 69 2.88 -4.25 -10.93
CA LEU A 69 3.77 -5.40 -11.13
C LEU A 69 3.71 -6.38 -9.96
N ALA A 70 3.65 -5.85 -8.74
CA ALA A 70 3.69 -6.64 -7.52
C ALA A 70 3.08 -5.88 -6.35
N VAL A 71 2.58 -6.63 -5.38
CA VAL A 71 2.11 -6.14 -4.09
C VAL A 71 2.77 -6.98 -3.00
N SER A 72 3.37 -6.34 -2.00
CA SER A 72 4.08 -7.03 -0.90
C SER A 72 3.69 -6.49 0.46
N SER A 73 3.55 -7.37 1.46
CA SER A 73 3.51 -7.03 2.88
C SER A 73 4.74 -7.54 3.62
N ASP A 74 4.96 -7.08 4.86
CA ASP A 74 6.08 -7.51 5.71
C ASP A 74 5.90 -8.93 6.28
N GLY A 75 4.73 -9.53 6.10
CA GLY A 75 4.41 -10.91 6.51
C GLY A 75 4.19 -11.07 8.01
N ALA A 76 3.93 -9.98 8.74
CA ALA A 76 3.60 -10.05 10.16
C ALA A 76 2.21 -10.68 10.38
N SER A 77 2.19 -11.93 10.85
CA SER A 77 1.00 -12.73 11.16
C SER A 77 0.45 -12.53 12.58
#